data_AF-A0AAU3D355-F1
#
_entry.id   AF-A0AAU3D355-F1
#
_cell.length_a   1.000
_cell.length_b   1.000
_cell.length_c   1.000
_cell.angle_alpha   90.00
_cell.angle_beta   90.00
_cell.angle_gamma   90.00
#
_symmetry.space_group_name_H-M   'P 1'
#
loop_
_entity.id
_entity.type
_entity.pdbx_description
1 polymer ?
#
loop_
_entity_poly.entity_id
_entity_poly.type
_entity_poly.pdbx_seq_one_letter_code
_entity_poly.pdbx_strand_id
1 'polypeptide(L)'
;MIAVLHAVARGPWPGDPAPDLDGFRDAVEVLLAMRRRVTTETASTDDLRRYRLASAAAERIARQRHQPRLAVDAGALATALGAAGTVYPPEELPEHLPRWLPRLESSPAVKRFLQDTAGRGEGLVISVQPMAPQDTLVTLRALESSRLPGQGPEQAEAAEAIERRHADLPPMYADDPRRHQQADALCQQIIDGLRHGQPVPIGMTAPHDVITEVLRDLQGPAVPPSFVRLVQVDGSESAPFPLGLPLRPPANGTRTLRLGLMSMRHMDLDEHVSGYWFRNRLVSVADRTFAEIEDFCHCDTLDRLPELSECGINRLEIVHTGFEPAVIGFYRAVAAHVQTQPLAVIPYYARRSGYLQGATWLEEP
;
A
#
# COMPACT_ATOMS: atom_id res chain seq x y z
N MET A 1 1.18 11.60 7.78
CA MET A 1 0.40 12.84 7.87
C MET A 1 1.08 13.87 6.99
N ILE A 2 0.38 14.38 5.98
CA ILE A 2 1.00 15.04 4.82
C ILE A 2 0.97 16.56 5.03
N ALA A 3 2.13 17.17 4.87
CA ALA A 3 2.37 18.59 4.98
C ALA A 3 3.04 19.03 3.67
N VAL A 4 2.24 19.32 2.63
CA VAL A 4 2.75 19.67 1.30
C VAL A 4 3.20 21.13 1.26
N LEU A 5 4.52 21.33 1.22
CA LEU A 5 5.14 22.53 0.60
C LEU A 5 5.01 22.44 -0.93
N HIS A 6 5.02 23.59 -1.59
CA HIS A 6 4.65 23.77 -3.01
C HIS A 6 5.59 23.07 -4.01
N ALA A 7 5.18 21.83 -4.32
CA ALA A 7 5.21 20.96 -5.52
C ALA A 7 6.22 21.11 -6.70
N VAL A 8 6.67 19.95 -7.23
CA VAL A 8 6.68 19.61 -8.69
C VAL A 8 6.44 18.14 -8.94
N ALA A 9 5.65 17.94 -9.98
CA ALA A 9 6.00 17.11 -11.12
C ALA A 9 5.95 18.01 -12.39
N ARG A 10 6.78 17.77 -13.41
CA ARG A 10 6.51 18.23 -14.78
C ARG A 10 5.13 17.78 -15.21
N GLY A 11 4.35 18.75 -15.58
CA GLY A 11 3.05 18.62 -16.22
C GLY A 11 2.37 19.98 -16.14
N PRO A 12 1.19 20.11 -16.72
CA PRO A 12 0.74 21.42 -17.06
C PRO A 12 0.15 22.13 -15.85
N TRP A 13 0.88 23.13 -15.38
CA TRP A 13 0.49 23.97 -14.26
C TRP A 13 -0.73 24.83 -14.58
N PRO A 14 -1.36 25.44 -13.56
CA PRO A 14 -2.31 26.52 -13.78
C PRO A 14 -1.66 27.62 -14.62
N GLY A 15 -2.14 27.78 -15.86
CA GLY A 15 -1.56 28.70 -16.86
C GLY A 15 -0.65 28.05 -17.92
N ASP A 16 -0.37 26.75 -17.84
CA ASP A 16 0.37 26.01 -18.87
C ASP A 16 -0.58 25.63 -20.04
N PRO A 17 -0.17 25.82 -21.32
CA PRO A 17 -0.96 25.41 -22.47
C PRO A 17 -1.08 23.89 -22.67
N ALA A 18 -0.25 23.06 -22.04
CA ALA A 18 -0.29 21.60 -22.25
C ALA A 18 -1.51 20.92 -21.58
N PRO A 19 -2.07 19.83 -22.16
CA PRO A 19 -3.28 19.17 -21.64
C PRO A 19 -3.02 18.40 -20.33
N ASP A 20 -3.90 18.57 -19.33
CA ASP A 20 -3.80 17.94 -18.00
C ASP A 20 -4.44 16.54 -17.98
N LEU A 21 -3.73 15.56 -18.52
CA LEU A 21 -4.29 14.22 -18.79
C LEU A 21 -4.58 13.38 -17.54
N ASP A 22 -4.00 13.71 -16.39
CA ASP A 22 -4.11 12.94 -15.14
C ASP A 22 -4.70 13.75 -13.97
N GLY A 23 -5.23 14.95 -14.25
CA GLY A 23 -5.86 15.82 -13.25
C GLY A 23 -4.90 16.47 -12.26
N PHE A 24 -3.59 16.51 -12.57
CA PHE A 24 -2.60 17.14 -11.70
C PHE A 24 -2.86 18.63 -11.51
N ARG A 25 -3.22 19.34 -12.58
CA ARG A 25 -3.55 20.76 -12.55
C ARG A 25 -4.74 21.00 -11.64
N ASP A 26 -5.81 20.24 -11.81
CA ASP A 26 -7.02 20.37 -11.00
C ASP A 26 -6.71 20.12 -9.52
N ALA A 27 -5.93 19.08 -9.21
CA ALA A 27 -5.49 18.81 -7.84
C ALA A 27 -4.66 19.96 -7.24
N VAL A 28 -3.75 20.54 -8.02
CA VAL A 28 -2.92 21.68 -7.60
C VAL A 28 -3.74 22.96 -7.46
N GLU A 29 -4.69 23.24 -8.34
CA GLU A 29 -5.58 24.41 -8.25
C GLU A 29 -6.46 24.34 -7.00
N VAL A 30 -7.07 23.19 -6.74
CA VAL A 30 -7.83 22.95 -5.52
C VAL A 30 -6.94 23.10 -4.30
N LEU A 31 -5.73 22.55 -4.32
CA LEU A 31 -4.77 22.68 -3.22
C LEU A 31 -4.38 24.16 -2.97
N LEU A 32 -4.09 24.93 -4.02
CA LEU A 32 -3.74 26.34 -3.93
C LEU A 32 -4.91 27.18 -3.42
N ALA A 33 -6.12 26.91 -3.90
CA ALA A 33 -7.34 27.58 -3.46
C ALA A 33 -7.64 27.26 -1.98
N MET A 34 -7.53 26.00 -1.58
CA MET A 34 -7.78 25.56 -0.20
C MET A 34 -6.69 26.06 0.75
N ARG A 35 -5.42 26.10 0.34
CA ARG A 35 -4.32 26.63 1.17
C ARG A 35 -4.63 28.05 1.63
N ARG A 36 -5.05 28.94 0.71
CA ARG A 36 -5.38 30.33 1.06
C ARG A 36 -6.47 30.42 2.12
N ARG A 37 -7.42 29.49 2.11
CA ARG A 37 -8.50 29.39 3.10
C ARG A 37 -8.04 28.75 4.41
N VAL A 38 -7.20 27.73 4.35
CA VAL A 38 -6.64 27.05 5.53
C VAL A 38 -5.67 27.95 6.30
N THR A 39 -5.00 28.89 5.62
CA THR A 39 -4.11 29.86 6.26
C THR A 39 -4.82 31.02 6.96
N THR A 40 -6.15 31.16 6.81
CA THR A 40 -6.92 32.12 7.62
C THR A 40 -7.42 31.42 8.88
N GLU A 41 -7.61 32.17 9.98
CA GLU A 41 -8.08 31.63 11.27
C GLU A 41 -9.52 31.05 11.23
N THR A 42 -10.14 30.95 10.05
CA THR A 42 -11.55 30.61 9.85
C THR A 42 -11.76 29.34 9.02
N ALA A 43 -10.71 28.54 8.82
CA ALA A 43 -10.79 27.32 8.04
C ALA A 43 -11.80 26.32 8.61
N SER A 44 -12.76 25.89 7.79
CA SER A 44 -13.71 24.85 8.20
C SER A 44 -13.05 23.47 8.20
N THR A 45 -13.67 22.50 8.89
CA THR A 45 -13.27 21.09 8.82
C THR A 45 -13.31 20.55 7.39
N ASP A 46 -14.23 21.05 6.56
CA ASP A 46 -14.34 20.66 5.15
C ASP A 46 -13.20 21.27 4.31
N ASP A 47 -12.78 22.51 4.57
CA ASP A 47 -11.62 23.11 3.90
C ASP A 47 -10.33 22.33 4.22
N LEU A 48 -10.15 21.92 5.47
CA LEU A 48 -9.03 21.07 5.90
C LEU A 48 -9.07 19.70 5.21
N ARG A 49 -10.26 19.09 5.07
CA ARG A 49 -10.44 17.82 4.37
C ARG A 49 -10.11 17.94 2.89
N ARG A 50 -10.65 18.96 2.20
CA ARG A 50 -10.37 19.22 0.78
C ARG A 50 -8.90 19.50 0.53
N TYR A 51 -8.26 20.26 1.42
CA TYR A 51 -6.82 20.50 1.38
C TYR A 51 -6.02 19.19 1.47
N ARG A 52 -6.35 18.30 2.41
CA ARG A 52 -5.68 17.00 2.56
C ARG A 52 -5.87 16.09 1.34
N LEU A 53 -7.08 16.01 0.81
CA LEU A 53 -7.38 15.20 -0.38
C LEU A 53 -6.64 15.71 -1.62
N ALA A 54 -6.66 17.02 -1.86
CA ALA A 54 -5.94 17.64 -2.97
C ALA A 54 -4.41 17.46 -2.81
N SER A 55 -3.92 17.51 -1.58
CA SER A 55 -2.51 17.27 -1.24
C SER A 55 -2.07 15.84 -1.52
N ALA A 56 -2.86 14.85 -1.09
CA ALA A 56 -2.59 13.44 -1.35
C ALA A 56 -2.68 13.09 -2.84
N ALA A 57 -3.67 13.64 -3.55
CA ALA A 57 -3.81 13.47 -4.99
C ALA A 57 -2.60 14.05 -5.76
N ALA A 58 -2.18 15.28 -5.44
CA ALA A 58 -1.02 15.91 -6.05
C ALA A 58 0.27 15.13 -5.77
N GLU A 59 0.47 14.63 -4.55
CA GLU A 59 1.62 13.79 -4.19
C GLU A 59 1.62 12.47 -4.97
N ARG A 60 0.49 11.77 -5.02
CA ARG A 60 0.35 10.50 -5.74
C ARG A 60 0.66 10.66 -7.22
N ILE A 61 0.09 11.67 -7.87
CA ILE A 61 0.34 11.96 -9.28
C ILE A 61 1.82 12.32 -9.49
N ALA A 62 2.42 13.09 -8.58
CA ALA A 62 3.84 13.43 -8.67
C ALA A 62 4.77 12.22 -8.52
N ARG A 63 4.43 11.25 -7.65
CA ARG A 63 5.13 9.98 -7.51
C ARG A 63 5.01 9.13 -8.77
N GLN A 64 3.80 9.02 -9.34
CA GLN A 64 3.54 8.29 -10.59
C GLN A 64 4.33 8.87 -11.78
N ARG A 65 4.57 10.19 -11.79
CA ARG A 65 5.39 10.85 -12.80
C ARG A 65 6.90 10.69 -12.60
N HIS A 66 7.36 9.96 -11.57
CA HIS A 66 8.77 9.69 -11.26
C HIS A 66 9.67 10.94 -11.17
N GLN A 67 9.19 12.02 -10.55
CA GLN A 67 9.86 13.34 -10.58
C GLN A 67 10.28 13.96 -9.23
N PRO A 68 10.66 13.23 -8.17
CA PRO A 68 11.32 13.87 -7.04
C PRO A 68 12.72 14.33 -7.46
N ARG A 69 13.04 15.62 -7.29
CA ARG A 69 14.31 16.22 -7.75
C ARG A 69 15.22 16.79 -6.66
N LEU A 70 14.78 16.84 -5.41
CA LEU A 70 15.61 17.33 -4.31
C LEU A 70 15.43 16.42 -3.10
N ALA A 71 16.54 15.97 -2.51
CA ALA A 71 16.57 15.34 -1.20
C ALA A 71 17.05 16.37 -0.16
N VAL A 72 16.30 16.54 0.93
CA VAL A 72 16.72 17.35 2.08
C VAL A 72 16.82 16.41 3.26
N ASP A 73 18.03 16.12 3.74
CA ASP A 73 18.22 15.27 4.90
C ASP A 73 17.78 15.96 6.21
N ALA A 74 17.70 15.17 7.29
CA ALA A 74 17.29 15.63 8.61
C ALA A 74 18.15 16.79 9.14
N GLY A 75 19.46 16.73 8.90
CA GLY A 75 20.43 17.74 9.31
C GLY A 75 20.27 19.03 8.52
N ALA A 76 20.07 18.93 7.21
CA ALA A 76 19.78 20.06 6.32
C ALA A 76 18.45 20.73 6.67
N LEU A 77 17.42 19.94 7.02
CA LEU A 77 16.13 20.45 7.49
C LEU A 77 16.26 21.11 8.88
N ALA A 78 16.90 20.45 9.86
CA ALA A 78 17.12 20.99 11.19
C ALA A 78 17.96 22.28 11.17
N THR A 79 18.98 22.32 10.31
CA THR A 79 19.82 23.51 10.07
C THR A 79 19.01 24.63 9.42
N ALA A 80 18.21 24.34 8.39
CA ALA A 80 17.35 25.32 7.72
C ALA A 80 16.26 25.89 8.64
N LEU A 81 15.78 25.09 9.59
CA LEU A 81 14.74 25.50 10.54
C LEU A 81 15.30 26.21 11.78
N GLY A 82 16.64 26.26 11.93
CA GLY A 82 17.32 26.82 13.11
C GLY A 82 17.06 25.99 14.38
N ALA A 83 16.75 24.71 14.22
CA ALA A 83 16.30 23.79 15.27
C ALA A 83 17.39 22.74 15.56
N ALA A 84 18.65 23.16 15.71
CA ALA A 84 19.71 22.26 16.11
C ALA A 84 19.37 21.63 17.48
N GLY A 85 18.95 20.37 17.47
CA GLY A 85 18.63 19.59 18.67
C GLY A 85 17.14 19.47 19.05
N THR A 86 16.19 20.00 18.26
CA THR A 86 14.75 19.79 18.53
C THR A 86 14.18 18.72 17.61
N VAL A 87 13.91 17.53 18.16
CA VAL A 87 13.20 16.44 17.47
C VAL A 87 11.71 16.64 17.71
N TYR A 88 10.93 16.81 16.65
CA TYR A 88 9.48 16.86 16.73
C TYR A 88 8.92 15.50 16.30
N PRO A 89 7.98 14.93 17.07
CA PRO A 89 7.33 13.70 16.66
C PRO A 89 6.51 13.92 15.36
N PRO A 90 6.38 12.89 14.49
CA PRO A 90 5.64 12.97 13.22
C PRO A 90 4.22 13.53 13.34
N GLU A 91 3.58 13.29 14.47
CA GLU A 91 2.25 13.77 14.86
C GLU A 91 2.15 15.28 15.15
N GLU A 92 3.23 15.95 15.50
CA GLU A 92 3.25 17.40 15.79
C GLU A 92 3.69 18.25 14.58
N LEU A 93 4.30 17.60 13.60
CA LEU A 93 4.86 18.21 12.39
C LEU A 93 3.90 19.14 11.60
N PRO A 94 2.59 18.84 11.42
CA PRO A 94 1.69 19.72 10.68
C PRO A 94 1.34 21.00 11.43
N GLU A 95 1.34 20.98 12.76
CA GLU A 95 1.06 22.18 13.57
C GLU A 95 2.23 23.16 13.47
N HIS A 96 3.43 22.64 13.29
CA HIS A 96 4.64 23.43 13.15
C HIS A 96 4.99 23.81 11.71
N LEU A 97 4.47 23.09 10.72
CA LEU A 97 4.77 23.30 9.31
C LEU A 97 4.52 24.74 8.81
N PRO A 98 3.39 25.42 9.16
CA PRO A 98 3.17 26.80 8.74
C PRO A 98 4.23 27.78 9.27
N ARG A 99 4.80 27.50 10.46
CA ARG A 99 5.89 28.30 11.05
C ARG A 99 7.24 28.03 10.39
N TRP A 100 7.41 26.82 9.85
CA TRP A 100 8.65 26.35 9.23
C TRP A 100 8.75 26.72 7.75
N LEU A 101 7.61 26.79 7.05
CA LEU A 101 7.53 27.12 5.63
C LEU A 101 8.40 28.31 5.23
N PRO A 102 8.28 29.49 5.88
CA PRO A 102 9.04 30.66 5.47
C PRO A 102 10.55 30.49 5.68
N ARG A 103 10.96 29.65 6.63
CA ARG A 103 12.36 29.32 6.91
C ARG A 103 12.92 28.34 5.88
N LEU A 104 12.14 27.32 5.53
CA LEU A 104 12.45 26.37 4.46
C LEU A 104 12.61 27.07 3.10
N GLU A 105 11.65 27.94 2.74
CA GLU A 105 11.72 28.79 1.54
C GLU A 105 12.92 29.76 1.58
N SER A 106 13.39 30.10 2.79
CA SER A 106 14.56 30.95 2.99
C SER A 106 15.89 30.22 2.90
N SER A 107 15.90 28.88 2.97
CA SER A 107 17.09 28.04 2.93
C SER A 107 17.86 28.22 1.61
N PRO A 108 19.19 28.40 1.63
CA PRO A 108 20.00 28.52 0.41
C PRO A 108 19.85 27.33 -0.56
N ALA A 109 19.69 26.11 -0.03
CA ALA A 109 19.52 24.91 -0.85
C ALA A 109 18.17 24.91 -1.57
N VAL A 110 17.09 25.24 -0.85
CA VAL A 110 15.74 25.36 -1.41
C VAL A 110 15.67 26.54 -2.38
N LYS A 111 16.26 27.70 -2.04
CA LYS A 111 16.35 28.87 -2.93
C LYS A 111 17.09 28.57 -4.22
N ARG A 112 18.27 27.95 -4.13
CA ARG A 112 19.06 27.58 -5.32
C ARG A 112 18.26 26.62 -6.20
N PHE A 113 17.65 25.60 -5.59
CA PHE A 113 16.80 24.67 -6.31
C PHE A 113 15.60 25.37 -6.97
N LEU A 114 14.88 26.23 -6.25
CA LEU A 114 13.76 27.02 -6.79
C LEU A 114 14.21 27.99 -7.90
N GLN A 115 15.40 28.58 -7.79
CA GLN A 115 15.98 29.46 -8.82
C GLN A 115 16.35 28.69 -10.09
N ASP A 116 16.97 27.52 -9.95
CA ASP A 116 17.37 26.66 -11.08
C ASP A 116 16.15 26.06 -11.81
N THR A 117 15.00 26.04 -11.15
CA THR A 117 13.75 25.43 -11.64
C THR A 117 12.68 26.44 -12.08
N ALA A 118 12.76 27.70 -11.63
CA ALA A 118 11.80 28.77 -11.93
C ALA A 118 11.60 29.05 -13.43
N GLY A 119 12.63 28.81 -14.25
CA GLY A 119 12.55 28.96 -15.71
C GLY A 119 12.01 27.75 -16.46
N ARG A 120 11.74 26.63 -15.77
CA ARG A 120 11.39 25.34 -16.38
C ARG A 120 9.97 24.88 -16.05
N GLY A 121 9.19 25.70 -15.33
CA GLY A 121 7.92 25.27 -14.76
C GLY A 121 8.11 24.14 -13.74
N GLU A 122 9.25 24.16 -13.02
CA GLU A 122 9.59 23.18 -11.98
C GLU A 122 9.47 23.86 -10.57
N GLY A 123 9.24 23.13 -9.47
CA GLY A 123 9.02 23.60 -8.05
C GLY A 123 9.55 22.60 -6.97
N LEU A 124 8.91 22.28 -5.83
CA LEU A 124 9.41 21.25 -4.86
C LEU A 124 8.34 20.50 -4.01
N VAL A 125 8.19 19.16 -4.09
CA VAL A 125 7.35 18.38 -3.13
C VAL A 125 8.17 17.94 -1.92
N ILE A 126 7.68 18.19 -0.70
CA ILE A 126 8.25 17.65 0.54
C ILE A 126 7.23 16.68 1.16
N SER A 127 7.57 15.39 1.17
CA SER A 127 6.80 14.35 1.86
C SER A 127 7.48 14.04 3.19
N VAL A 128 6.76 14.20 4.29
CA VAL A 128 7.22 13.81 5.63
C VAL A 128 6.60 12.45 5.95
N GLN A 129 7.44 11.40 6.04
CA GLN A 129 6.99 10.08 6.47
C GLN A 129 7.25 9.90 7.96
N PRO A 130 6.35 9.27 8.72
CA PRO A 130 6.64 8.88 10.10
C PRO A 130 7.77 7.84 10.09
N MET A 131 8.83 8.07 10.87
CA MET A 131 9.99 7.18 10.94
C MET A 131 10.05 6.39 12.25
N ALA A 132 10.60 5.18 12.15
CA ALA A 132 11.15 4.40 13.26
C ALA A 132 12.38 5.11 13.86
N PRO A 133 12.70 4.88 15.15
CA PRO A 133 13.63 5.71 15.89
C PRO A 133 15.08 5.35 15.57
N GLN A 134 15.69 6.03 14.58
CA GLN A 134 17.11 6.40 14.56
C GLN A 134 17.43 7.33 13.36
N ASP A 135 17.70 8.60 13.69
CA ASP A 135 18.55 9.59 13.02
C ASP A 135 18.41 9.86 11.51
N THR A 136 17.21 9.75 10.95
CA THR A 136 16.86 10.44 9.70
C THR A 136 15.39 10.89 9.79
N LEU A 137 15.04 12.04 9.22
CA LEU A 137 13.69 12.65 9.28
C LEU A 137 13.02 12.71 7.89
N VAL A 138 13.81 12.58 6.82
CA VAL A 138 13.36 12.64 5.43
C VAL A 138 14.27 11.74 4.58
N THR A 139 13.72 10.69 3.97
CA THR A 139 14.42 9.91 2.94
C THR A 139 13.79 10.24 1.59
N LEU A 140 14.55 10.92 0.74
CA LEU A 140 14.19 11.15 -0.66
C LEU A 140 15.17 10.33 -1.48
N ARG A 141 14.76 9.13 -1.87
CA ARG A 141 15.53 8.34 -2.82
C ARG A 141 15.44 9.02 -4.18
N ALA A 142 16.59 9.33 -4.77
CA ALA A 142 16.66 9.40 -6.22
C ALA A 142 16.19 8.03 -6.70
N LEU A 143 14.99 7.99 -7.29
CA LEU A 143 14.68 6.90 -8.18
C LEU A 143 15.70 7.05 -9.31
N GLU A 144 16.78 6.27 -9.24
CA GLU A 144 17.27 5.61 -10.44
C GLU A 144 16.04 5.19 -11.24
N SER A 145 16.08 5.27 -12.56
CA SER A 145 15.00 4.77 -13.40
C SER A 145 14.81 3.27 -13.15
N SER A 146 14.24 2.90 -12.02
CA SER A 146 13.83 1.57 -11.69
C SER A 146 12.65 1.41 -12.61
N ARG A 147 12.84 0.57 -13.63
CA ARG A 147 11.73 -0.17 -14.20
C ARG A 147 10.74 -0.44 -13.08
N LEU A 148 9.47 -0.09 -13.27
CA LEU A 148 8.43 -0.44 -12.32
C LEU A 148 8.72 -1.89 -11.86
N PRO A 149 8.71 -2.19 -10.55
CA PRO A 149 8.81 -3.57 -10.10
C PRO A 149 7.80 -4.37 -10.92
N GLY A 150 8.31 -5.24 -11.79
CA GLY A 150 7.48 -5.97 -12.74
C GLY A 150 7.54 -5.60 -14.22
N GLN A 151 8.59 -4.91 -14.69
CA GLN A 151 8.93 -4.90 -16.12
C GLN A 151 10.33 -5.47 -16.34
N GLY A 152 10.39 -6.71 -16.80
CA GLY A 152 11.67 -7.40 -17.06
C GLY A 152 11.49 -8.85 -17.49
N PRO A 153 12.57 -9.49 -17.97
CA PRO A 153 12.54 -10.91 -18.36
C PRO A 153 12.08 -11.83 -17.22
N GLU A 154 12.35 -11.47 -15.97
CA GLU A 154 11.92 -12.20 -14.76
C GLU A 154 10.39 -12.36 -14.67
N GLN A 155 9.62 -11.40 -15.19
CA GLN A 155 8.16 -11.43 -15.16
C GLN A 155 7.57 -12.35 -16.23
N ALA A 156 8.20 -12.38 -17.41
CA ALA A 156 7.85 -13.34 -18.45
C ALA A 156 8.18 -14.77 -17.99
N GLU A 157 9.34 -14.96 -17.35
CA GLU A 157 9.73 -16.24 -16.76
C GLU A 157 8.75 -16.68 -15.65
N ALA A 158 8.36 -15.75 -14.77
CA ALA A 158 7.35 -16.01 -13.75
C ALA A 158 6.00 -16.40 -14.37
N ALA A 159 5.57 -15.72 -15.44
CA ALA A 159 4.34 -16.05 -16.14
C ALA A 159 4.36 -17.47 -16.73
N GLU A 160 5.46 -17.87 -17.38
CA GLU A 160 5.63 -19.24 -17.91
C GLU A 160 5.66 -20.29 -16.79
N ALA A 161 6.32 -19.98 -15.68
CA ALA A 161 6.38 -20.88 -14.53
C ALA A 161 5.00 -21.08 -13.88
N ILE A 162 4.23 -20.00 -13.74
CA ILE A 162 2.85 -20.03 -13.24
C ILE A 162 1.95 -20.82 -14.16
N GLU A 163 2.04 -20.61 -15.48
CA GLU A 163 1.23 -21.34 -16.47
C GLU A 163 1.48 -22.85 -16.41
N ARG A 164 2.75 -23.28 -16.35
CA ARG A 164 3.12 -24.69 -16.16
C ARG A 164 2.55 -25.25 -14.86
N ARG A 165 2.77 -24.55 -13.74
CA ARG A 165 2.30 -24.99 -12.43
C ARG A 165 0.77 -25.09 -12.38
N HIS A 166 0.07 -24.12 -12.95
CA HIS A 166 -1.39 -24.13 -12.98
C HIS A 166 -1.96 -25.31 -13.78
N ALA A 167 -1.28 -25.74 -14.85
CA ALA A 167 -1.64 -26.93 -15.60
C ALA A 167 -1.40 -28.25 -14.84
N ASP A 168 -0.40 -28.29 -13.94
CA ASP A 168 -0.03 -29.48 -13.18
C ASP A 168 -0.83 -29.65 -11.87
N LEU A 169 -1.39 -28.57 -11.32
CA LEU A 169 -2.16 -28.61 -10.08
C LEU A 169 -3.55 -29.22 -10.30
N PRO A 170 -4.07 -29.99 -9.32
CA PRO A 170 -5.49 -30.36 -9.31
C PRO A 170 -6.37 -29.12 -9.40
N PRO A 171 -7.55 -29.22 -10.05
CA PRO A 171 -8.44 -28.07 -10.18
C PRO A 171 -8.83 -27.54 -8.81
N MET A 172 -8.49 -26.27 -8.54
CA MET A 172 -9.02 -25.55 -7.38
C MET A 172 -10.55 -25.59 -7.44
N TYR A 173 -11.18 -25.92 -6.33
CA TYR A 173 -12.65 -26.01 -6.23
C TYR A 173 -13.26 -27.06 -7.18
N ALA A 174 -12.69 -28.27 -7.24
CA ALA A 174 -13.23 -29.37 -8.06
C ALA A 174 -14.75 -29.60 -7.88
N ASP A 175 -15.28 -29.34 -6.68
CA ASP A 175 -16.71 -29.51 -6.35
C ASP A 175 -17.58 -28.26 -6.64
N ASP A 176 -16.99 -27.13 -7.07
CA ASP A 176 -17.69 -25.89 -7.41
C ASP A 176 -17.19 -25.33 -8.76
N PRO A 177 -17.82 -25.73 -9.88
CA PRO A 177 -17.39 -25.34 -11.23
C PRO A 177 -17.34 -23.84 -11.47
N ARG A 178 -18.20 -23.06 -10.78
CA ARG A 178 -18.22 -21.61 -10.91
C ARG A 178 -16.98 -21.00 -10.27
N ARG A 179 -16.63 -21.45 -9.06
CA ARG A 179 -15.41 -20.98 -8.37
C ARG A 179 -14.14 -21.41 -9.11
N HIS A 180 -14.13 -22.63 -9.64
CA HIS A 180 -13.05 -23.11 -10.48
C HIS A 180 -12.83 -22.17 -11.69
N GLN A 181 -13.90 -21.87 -12.44
CA GLN A 181 -13.84 -20.93 -13.56
C GLN A 181 -13.34 -19.53 -13.15
N GLN A 182 -13.75 -19.03 -11.98
CA GLN A 182 -13.27 -17.75 -11.46
C GLN A 182 -11.79 -17.78 -11.09
N ALA A 183 -11.31 -18.88 -10.52
CA ALA A 183 -9.92 -19.08 -10.16
C ALA A 183 -9.03 -19.14 -11.41
N ASP A 184 -9.43 -19.92 -12.42
CA ASP A 184 -8.72 -20.04 -13.71
C ASP A 184 -8.67 -18.69 -14.43
N ALA A 185 -9.80 -17.96 -14.47
CA ALA A 185 -9.85 -16.65 -15.09
C ALA A 185 -8.94 -15.64 -14.38
N LEU A 186 -8.89 -15.65 -13.04
CA LEU A 186 -7.98 -14.79 -12.28
C LEU A 186 -6.51 -15.18 -12.50
N CYS A 187 -6.22 -16.48 -12.52
CA CYS A 187 -4.87 -16.98 -12.81
C CYS A 187 -4.39 -16.52 -14.19
N GLN A 188 -5.23 -16.65 -15.21
CA GLN A 188 -4.93 -16.19 -16.56
C GLN A 188 -4.70 -14.67 -16.61
N GLN A 189 -5.52 -13.87 -15.90
CA GLN A 189 -5.33 -12.43 -15.81
C GLN A 189 -3.98 -12.07 -15.16
N ILE A 190 -3.54 -12.82 -14.15
CA ILE A 190 -2.22 -12.64 -13.53
C ILE A 190 -1.12 -12.98 -14.53
N ILE A 191 -1.19 -14.11 -15.22
CA ILE A 191 -0.23 -14.52 -16.26
C ILE A 191 -0.09 -13.41 -17.33
N ASP A 192 -1.21 -12.91 -17.86
CA ASP A 192 -1.21 -11.86 -18.87
C ASP A 192 -0.69 -10.52 -18.30
N GLY A 193 -1.05 -10.22 -17.05
CA GLY A 193 -0.56 -9.05 -16.31
C GLY A 193 0.96 -9.05 -16.16
N LEU A 194 1.55 -10.19 -15.81
CA LEU A 194 3.01 -10.37 -15.70
C LEU A 194 3.69 -10.26 -17.09
N ARG A 195 3.12 -10.89 -18.13
CA ARG A 195 3.66 -10.85 -19.51
C ARG A 195 3.68 -9.44 -20.10
N HIS A 196 2.64 -8.66 -19.84
CA HIS A 196 2.41 -7.37 -20.50
C HIS A 196 2.59 -6.16 -19.57
N GLY A 197 2.98 -6.39 -18.31
CA GLY A 197 3.11 -5.36 -17.28
C GLY A 197 1.79 -4.64 -16.97
N GLN A 198 0.66 -5.30 -17.22
CA GLN A 198 -0.68 -4.72 -17.03
C GLN A 198 -1.19 -4.98 -15.61
N PRO A 199 -1.91 -4.02 -15.02
CA PRO A 199 -2.56 -4.25 -13.74
C PRO A 199 -3.68 -5.28 -13.86
N VAL A 200 -3.82 -6.10 -12.82
CA VAL A 200 -4.86 -7.12 -12.69
C VAL A 200 -6.01 -6.56 -11.85
N PRO A 201 -7.24 -6.47 -12.40
CA PRO A 201 -8.39 -6.02 -11.63
C PRO A 201 -8.80 -7.08 -10.59
N ILE A 202 -8.96 -6.67 -9.34
CA ILE A 202 -9.41 -7.54 -8.23
C ILE A 202 -10.74 -7.06 -7.64
N GLY A 203 -11.53 -8.01 -7.12
CA GLY A 203 -12.82 -7.76 -6.48
C GLY A 203 -14.02 -7.64 -7.42
N MET A 204 -13.80 -7.53 -8.75
CA MET A 204 -14.89 -7.53 -9.75
C MET A 204 -15.23 -8.93 -10.27
N THR A 205 -14.20 -9.74 -10.54
CA THR A 205 -14.32 -11.01 -11.28
C THR A 205 -14.35 -12.22 -10.34
N ALA A 206 -13.61 -12.14 -9.25
CA ALA A 206 -13.46 -13.18 -8.26
C ALA A 206 -13.77 -12.65 -6.85
N PRO A 207 -14.50 -13.43 -6.02
CA PRO A 207 -14.66 -13.13 -4.60
C PRO A 207 -13.33 -13.23 -3.85
N HIS A 208 -13.22 -12.55 -2.69
CA HIS A 208 -11.98 -12.48 -1.89
C HIS A 208 -11.35 -13.84 -1.54
N ASP A 209 -12.17 -14.87 -1.37
CA ASP A 209 -11.70 -16.23 -1.07
C ASP A 209 -10.99 -16.88 -2.27
N VAL A 210 -11.55 -16.74 -3.47
CA VAL A 210 -10.90 -17.16 -4.73
C VAL A 210 -9.61 -16.36 -4.93
N ILE A 211 -9.63 -15.04 -4.70
CA ILE A 211 -8.42 -14.21 -4.83
C ILE A 211 -7.33 -14.69 -3.87
N THR A 212 -7.69 -14.97 -2.61
CA THR A 212 -6.76 -15.44 -1.58
C THR A 212 -6.14 -16.79 -1.97
N GLU A 213 -6.96 -17.78 -2.35
CA GLU A 213 -6.45 -19.10 -2.75
C GLU A 213 -5.56 -19.03 -4.00
N VAL A 214 -5.95 -18.26 -5.02
CA VAL A 214 -5.13 -18.07 -6.23
C VAL A 214 -3.79 -17.44 -5.85
N LEU A 215 -3.76 -16.33 -5.11
CA LEU A 215 -2.51 -15.67 -4.72
C LEU A 215 -1.60 -16.57 -3.86
N ARG A 216 -2.19 -17.47 -3.06
CA ARG A 216 -1.46 -18.50 -2.30
C ARG A 216 -0.83 -19.53 -3.22
N ASP A 217 -1.58 -20.06 -4.17
CA ASP A 217 -1.11 -21.12 -5.07
C ASP A 217 0.00 -20.66 -6.01
N LEU A 218 0.10 -19.35 -6.25
CA LEU A 218 1.19 -18.71 -6.97
C LEU A 218 2.46 -18.46 -6.11
N GLN A 219 2.46 -18.90 -4.85
CA GLN A 219 3.66 -18.89 -4.00
C GLN A 219 4.43 -20.22 -4.11
N GLY A 220 5.71 -20.19 -3.74
CA GLY A 220 6.58 -21.35 -3.65
C GLY A 220 7.69 -21.38 -4.71
N PRO A 221 8.65 -22.30 -4.55
CA PRO A 221 9.92 -22.28 -5.27
C PRO A 221 9.81 -22.55 -6.78
N ALA A 222 8.70 -23.14 -7.22
CA ALA A 222 8.43 -23.38 -8.65
C ALA A 222 8.12 -22.09 -9.43
N VAL A 223 7.81 -20.99 -8.74
CA VAL A 223 7.52 -19.68 -9.35
C VAL A 223 8.65 -18.73 -8.98
N PRO A 224 9.37 -18.16 -9.97
CA PRO A 224 10.37 -17.14 -9.71
C PRO A 224 9.80 -15.95 -8.92
N PRO A 225 10.56 -15.37 -7.98
CA PRO A 225 10.14 -14.17 -7.26
C PRO A 225 9.76 -13.06 -8.24
N SER A 226 8.53 -12.59 -8.12
CA SER A 226 7.96 -11.59 -9.02
C SER A 226 6.92 -10.74 -8.31
N PHE A 227 6.35 -9.78 -9.02
CA PHE A 227 5.38 -8.83 -8.48
C PHE A 227 4.24 -8.65 -9.46
N VAL A 228 3.01 -8.79 -8.99
CA VAL A 228 1.81 -8.49 -9.78
C VAL A 228 1.22 -7.15 -9.35
N ARG A 229 0.86 -6.32 -10.32
CA ARG A 229 0.18 -5.04 -10.09
C ARG A 229 -1.31 -5.30 -9.92
N LEU A 230 -1.91 -4.83 -8.83
CA LEU A 230 -3.32 -5.06 -8.54
C LEU A 230 -4.10 -3.75 -8.59
N VAL A 231 -5.22 -3.72 -9.31
CA VAL A 231 -6.15 -2.59 -9.34
C VAL A 231 -7.44 -2.96 -8.63
N GLN A 232 -7.83 -2.13 -7.68
CA GLN A 232 -9.02 -2.29 -6.86
C GLN A 232 -10.29 -1.90 -7.65
N VAL A 233 -11.46 -2.27 -7.12
CA VAL A 233 -12.76 -1.98 -7.76
C VAL A 233 -13.08 -0.48 -7.91
N ASP A 234 -12.43 0.38 -7.13
CA ASP A 234 -12.56 1.84 -7.22
C ASP A 234 -11.56 2.45 -8.23
N GLY A 235 -10.79 1.62 -8.95
CA GLY A 235 -9.78 2.02 -9.92
C GLY A 235 -8.44 2.42 -9.31
N SER A 236 -8.32 2.45 -7.97
CA SER A 236 -7.03 2.71 -7.32
C SER A 236 -6.10 1.50 -7.45
N GLU A 237 -4.81 1.77 -7.64
CA GLU A 237 -3.78 0.73 -7.78
C GLU A 237 -3.06 0.51 -6.46
N SER A 238 -3.09 -0.74 -5.98
CA SER A 238 -2.35 -1.17 -4.80
C SER A 238 -0.85 -1.24 -5.10
N ALA A 239 -0.03 -1.22 -4.04
CA ALA A 239 1.37 -1.56 -4.21
C ALA A 239 1.52 -3.01 -4.72
N PRO A 240 2.56 -3.32 -5.52
CA PRO A 240 2.68 -4.62 -6.16
C PRO A 240 2.68 -5.78 -5.15
N PHE A 241 1.91 -6.82 -5.44
CA PHE A 241 1.80 -8.00 -4.59
C PHE A 241 2.91 -8.99 -4.95
N PRO A 242 3.70 -9.48 -3.97
CA PRO A 242 4.79 -10.40 -4.23
C PRO A 242 4.28 -11.82 -4.53
N LEU A 243 4.88 -12.45 -5.55
CA LEU A 243 4.63 -13.84 -5.95
C LEU A 243 5.92 -14.65 -5.89
N GLY A 244 5.82 -15.98 -5.95
CA GLY A 244 6.98 -16.87 -5.99
C GLY A 244 7.82 -16.86 -4.70
N LEU A 245 7.23 -16.50 -3.57
CA LEU A 245 7.95 -16.51 -2.31
C LEU A 245 8.12 -17.94 -1.80
N PRO A 246 9.28 -18.30 -1.21
CA PRO A 246 9.49 -19.63 -0.69
C PRO A 246 8.47 -19.93 0.43
N LEU A 247 7.81 -21.08 0.34
CA LEU A 247 7.01 -21.61 1.44
C LEU A 247 8.00 -22.10 2.51
N ARG A 248 7.71 -21.83 3.78
CA ARG A 248 8.52 -22.31 4.90
C ARG A 248 7.62 -23.06 5.86
N PRO A 249 7.94 -24.30 6.23
CA PRO A 249 7.17 -25.00 7.23
C PRO A 249 7.12 -24.13 8.51
N PRO A 250 5.98 -24.05 9.19
CA PRO A 250 5.89 -23.31 10.43
C PRO A 250 6.92 -23.86 11.42
N ALA A 251 7.51 -22.97 12.23
CA ALA A 251 8.41 -23.38 13.29
C ALA A 251 7.69 -24.37 14.22
N ASN A 252 8.42 -25.29 14.86
CA ASN A 252 7.83 -26.19 15.85
C ASN A 252 7.33 -25.39 17.06
N GLY A 253 6.04 -25.10 17.07
CA GLY A 253 5.33 -24.33 18.10
C GLY A 253 3.83 -24.62 17.98
N THR A 254 3.11 -24.61 19.10
CA THR A 254 1.75 -25.17 19.17
C THR A 254 0.66 -24.12 19.39
N ARG A 255 1.02 -22.85 19.59
CA ARG A 255 0.01 -21.82 19.92
C ARG A 255 -0.62 -21.29 18.66
N THR A 256 -1.89 -21.66 18.51
CA THR A 256 -2.78 -21.15 17.48
C THR A 256 -3.60 -20.01 18.04
N LEU A 257 -3.69 -18.90 17.30
CA LEU A 257 -4.59 -17.79 17.60
C LEU A 257 -5.64 -17.67 16.50
N ARG A 258 -6.91 -17.69 16.89
CA ARG A 258 -8.04 -17.58 15.96
C ARG A 258 -8.67 -16.19 16.04
N LEU A 259 -8.69 -15.47 14.93
CA LEU A 259 -9.10 -14.07 14.85
C LEU A 259 -10.08 -13.85 13.70
N GLY A 260 -11.04 -12.94 13.88
CA GLY A 260 -11.75 -12.36 12.76
C GLY A 260 -10.86 -11.34 12.05
N LEU A 261 -10.93 -11.24 10.72
CA LEU A 261 -10.11 -10.26 10.00
C LEU A 261 -10.51 -8.82 10.35
N MET A 262 -11.82 -8.53 10.42
CA MET A 262 -12.31 -7.18 10.71
C MET A 262 -13.58 -7.18 11.59
N SER A 263 -13.57 -6.36 12.64
CA SER A 263 -14.68 -6.25 13.60
C SER A 263 -16.00 -5.81 12.97
N MET A 264 -17.14 -6.07 13.61
CA MET A 264 -18.45 -5.49 13.27
C MET A 264 -19.00 -5.83 11.86
N ARG A 265 -18.40 -6.81 11.16
CA ARG A 265 -18.89 -7.25 9.83
C ARG A 265 -19.81 -8.48 9.92
N HIS A 266 -19.58 -9.35 10.89
CA HIS A 266 -20.36 -10.55 11.16
C HIS A 266 -20.39 -10.74 12.68
N MET A 267 -21.46 -10.32 13.36
CA MET A 267 -21.53 -10.34 14.83
C MET A 267 -21.63 -11.77 15.40
N ASP A 268 -22.11 -12.70 14.58
CA ASP A 268 -22.08 -14.14 14.82
C ASP A 268 -20.66 -14.71 14.94
N LEU A 269 -19.64 -14.00 14.45
CA LEU A 269 -18.24 -14.41 14.64
C LEU A 269 -17.72 -14.21 16.05
N ASP A 270 -18.31 -13.30 16.83
CA ASP A 270 -17.75 -12.86 18.12
C ASP A 270 -17.57 -14.03 19.11
N GLU A 271 -18.41 -15.06 19.02
CA GLU A 271 -18.31 -16.27 19.86
C GLU A 271 -17.27 -17.29 19.38
N HIS A 272 -16.75 -17.15 18.15
CA HIS A 272 -15.86 -18.11 17.50
C HIS A 272 -14.43 -17.62 17.32
N VAL A 273 -14.14 -16.37 17.69
CA VAL A 273 -12.82 -15.74 17.53
C VAL A 273 -12.34 -15.14 18.85
N SER A 274 -11.03 -15.12 19.07
CA SER A 274 -10.42 -14.50 20.26
C SER A 274 -10.40 -12.98 20.19
N GLY A 275 -10.63 -12.42 19.01
CA GLY A 275 -10.59 -10.99 18.73
C GLY A 275 -10.56 -10.73 17.24
N TYR A 276 -10.25 -9.48 16.89
CA TYR A 276 -10.19 -9.03 15.51
C TYR A 276 -8.82 -8.46 15.17
N TRP A 277 -8.31 -8.81 13.99
CA TRP A 277 -7.06 -8.24 13.49
C TRP A 277 -7.23 -6.74 13.24
N PHE A 278 -8.27 -6.35 12.50
CA PHE A 278 -8.58 -4.95 12.23
C PHE A 278 -9.84 -4.46 12.93
N ARG A 279 -9.81 -3.20 13.39
CA ARG A 279 -11.00 -2.48 13.83
C ARG A 279 -11.65 -1.77 12.64
N ASN A 280 -12.93 -2.03 12.39
CA ASN A 280 -13.66 -1.45 11.25
C ASN A 280 -13.58 0.08 11.21
N ARG A 281 -13.61 0.76 12.36
CA ARG A 281 -13.48 2.23 12.44
C ARG A 281 -12.15 2.78 11.93
N LEU A 282 -11.08 1.97 11.94
CA LEU A 282 -9.73 2.38 11.50
C LEU A 282 -9.51 2.09 10.01
N VAL A 283 -10.19 1.05 9.51
CA VAL A 283 -10.07 0.58 8.12
C VAL A 283 -11.08 1.28 7.21
N SER A 284 -12.34 1.37 7.60
CA SER A 284 -13.44 1.92 6.79
C SER A 284 -13.54 3.45 6.93
N VAL A 285 -12.46 4.16 6.60
CA VAL A 285 -12.42 5.63 6.62
C VAL A 285 -12.92 6.17 5.27
N ALA A 286 -13.94 7.01 5.28
CA ALA A 286 -14.68 7.44 4.09
C ALA A 286 -13.89 8.28 3.09
N ASP A 287 -12.68 8.71 3.42
CA ASP A 287 -11.82 9.56 2.59
C ASP A 287 -10.61 8.82 2.02
N ARG A 288 -10.53 7.49 2.17
CA ARG A 288 -9.48 6.65 1.60
C ARG A 288 -9.97 5.86 0.39
N THR A 289 -9.13 5.81 -0.62
CA THR A 289 -9.23 4.83 -1.72
C THR A 289 -8.96 3.42 -1.20
N PHE A 290 -9.35 2.41 -1.96
CA PHE A 290 -9.14 1.02 -1.57
C PHE A 290 -7.65 0.67 -1.52
N ALA A 291 -6.82 1.22 -2.41
CA ALA A 291 -5.37 1.08 -2.34
C ALA A 291 -4.78 1.69 -1.05
N GLU A 292 -5.27 2.85 -0.61
CA GLU A 292 -4.82 3.47 0.66
C GLU A 292 -5.27 2.67 1.89
N ILE A 293 -6.46 2.06 1.83
CA ILE A 293 -6.93 1.17 2.90
C ILE A 293 -6.12 -0.12 2.95
N GLU A 294 -5.83 -0.69 1.79
CA GLU A 294 -4.99 -1.87 1.64
C GLU A 294 -3.57 -1.59 2.18
N ASP A 295 -2.96 -0.47 1.81
CA ASP A 295 -1.65 -0.06 2.30
C ASP A 295 -1.65 0.18 3.82
N PHE A 296 -2.69 0.81 4.36
CA PHE A 296 -2.89 0.92 5.81
C PHE A 296 -2.91 -0.47 6.49
N CYS A 297 -3.68 -1.42 5.94
CA CYS A 297 -3.78 -2.77 6.48
C CYS A 297 -2.46 -3.54 6.37
N HIS A 298 -1.69 -3.31 5.30
CA HIS A 298 -0.36 -3.87 5.11
C HIS A 298 0.61 -3.40 6.19
N CYS A 299 0.74 -2.08 6.37
CA CYS A 299 1.63 -1.52 7.39
C CYS A 299 1.22 -1.94 8.81
N ASP A 300 -0.06 -1.80 9.16
CA ASP A 300 -0.58 -2.18 10.49
C ASP A 300 -0.38 -3.68 10.78
N THR A 301 -0.43 -4.54 9.75
CA THR A 301 -0.13 -5.97 9.91
C THR A 301 1.37 -6.20 10.10
N LEU A 302 2.23 -5.60 9.27
CA LEU A 302 3.68 -5.73 9.40
C LEU A 302 4.20 -5.32 10.79
N ASP A 303 3.63 -4.25 11.35
CA ASP A 303 4.01 -3.75 12.68
C ASP A 303 3.67 -4.75 13.80
N ARG A 304 2.60 -5.54 13.64
CA ARG A 304 2.09 -6.45 14.68
C ARG A 304 2.58 -7.89 14.57
N LEU A 305 2.96 -8.34 13.37
CA LEU A 305 3.41 -9.73 13.18
C LEU A 305 4.59 -10.12 14.09
N PRO A 306 5.61 -9.27 14.34
CA PRO A 306 6.69 -9.59 15.28
C PRO A 306 6.20 -9.91 16.71
N GLU A 307 5.15 -9.24 17.19
CA GLU A 307 4.59 -9.46 18.53
C GLU A 307 4.03 -10.88 18.71
N LEU A 308 3.55 -11.49 17.62
CA LEU A 308 3.06 -12.88 17.65
C LEU A 308 4.20 -13.85 17.93
N SER A 309 5.33 -13.68 17.25
CA SER A 309 6.52 -14.50 17.45
C SER A 309 7.07 -14.36 18.87
N GLU A 310 7.06 -13.16 19.44
CA GLU A 310 7.43 -12.91 20.84
C GLU A 310 6.51 -13.62 21.84
N CYS A 311 5.23 -13.77 21.50
CA CYS A 311 4.25 -14.53 22.28
C CYS A 311 4.29 -16.05 22.02
N GLY A 312 5.17 -16.52 21.14
CA GLY A 312 5.26 -17.91 20.71
C GLY A 312 4.08 -18.38 19.86
N ILE A 313 3.37 -17.46 19.19
CA ILE A 313 2.28 -17.73 18.26
C ILE A 313 2.87 -17.83 16.86
N ASN A 314 2.77 -19.01 16.26
CA ASN A 314 3.32 -19.34 14.94
C ASN A 314 2.24 -19.83 13.96
N ARG A 315 0.97 -19.86 14.41
CA ARG A 315 -0.20 -20.23 13.60
C ARG A 315 -1.35 -19.26 13.84
N LEU A 316 -1.86 -18.66 12.77
CA LEU A 316 -3.05 -17.83 12.76
C LEU A 316 -4.18 -18.53 12.02
N GLU A 317 -5.36 -18.55 12.62
CA GLU A 317 -6.60 -18.88 11.94
C GLU A 317 -7.39 -17.59 11.71
N ILE A 318 -7.49 -17.17 10.45
CA ILE A 318 -8.07 -15.87 10.10
C ILE A 318 -9.44 -16.09 9.46
N VAL A 319 -10.50 -15.67 10.16
CA VAL A 319 -11.86 -15.73 9.64
C VAL A 319 -12.14 -14.48 8.81
N HIS A 320 -12.34 -14.68 7.50
CA HIS A 320 -12.54 -13.60 6.54
C HIS A 320 -13.94 -13.02 6.65
N THR A 321 -14.02 -11.70 6.56
CA THR A 321 -15.27 -10.95 6.69
C THR A 321 -15.70 -10.24 5.41
N GLY A 322 -15.02 -10.48 4.28
CA GLY A 322 -15.40 -9.99 2.95
C GLY A 322 -15.13 -8.50 2.69
N PHE A 323 -14.01 -7.97 3.17
CA PHE A 323 -13.55 -6.63 2.79
C PHE A 323 -12.17 -6.72 2.12
N GLU A 324 -12.19 -6.73 0.79
CA GLU A 324 -11.07 -7.09 -0.08
C GLU A 324 -9.79 -6.28 0.21
N PRO A 325 -9.81 -4.95 0.40
CA PRO A 325 -8.59 -4.19 0.67
C PRO A 325 -7.86 -4.67 1.93
N ALA A 326 -8.61 -5.00 2.99
CA ALA A 326 -8.01 -5.51 4.22
C ALA A 326 -7.45 -6.93 4.05
N VAL A 327 -8.11 -7.78 3.26
CA VAL A 327 -7.62 -9.13 2.91
C VAL A 327 -6.28 -9.02 2.18
N ILE A 328 -6.23 -8.23 1.11
CA ILE A 328 -5.01 -8.07 0.31
C ILE A 328 -3.86 -7.48 1.13
N GLY A 329 -4.13 -6.42 1.91
CA GLY A 329 -3.10 -5.78 2.73
C GLY A 329 -2.53 -6.73 3.78
N PHE A 330 -3.41 -7.50 4.44
CA PHE A 330 -3.01 -8.52 5.40
C PHE A 330 -2.12 -9.60 4.76
N TYR A 331 -2.54 -10.21 3.65
CA TYR A 331 -1.74 -11.27 3.02
C TYR A 331 -0.45 -10.76 2.36
N ARG A 332 -0.43 -9.51 1.88
CA ARG A 332 0.79 -8.86 1.39
C ARG A 332 1.81 -8.70 2.53
N ALA A 333 1.35 -8.35 3.73
CA ALA A 333 2.19 -8.27 4.92
C ALA A 333 2.68 -9.64 5.39
N VAL A 334 1.81 -10.64 5.41
CA VAL A 334 2.18 -12.04 5.73
C VAL A 334 3.26 -12.53 4.77
N ALA A 335 3.07 -12.34 3.46
CA ALA A 335 4.03 -12.70 2.43
C ALA A 335 5.42 -12.06 2.67
N ALA A 336 5.47 -10.79 3.04
CA ALA A 336 6.72 -10.12 3.39
C ALA A 336 7.35 -10.66 4.70
N HIS A 337 6.54 -10.88 5.73
CA HIS A 337 7.02 -11.32 7.04
C HIS A 337 7.64 -12.72 7.02
N VAL A 338 7.02 -13.67 6.31
CA VAL A 338 7.48 -15.07 6.30
C VAL A 338 8.87 -15.30 5.72
N GLN A 339 9.37 -14.34 4.95
CA GLN A 339 10.74 -14.35 4.45
C GLN A 339 11.76 -14.29 5.61
N THR A 340 11.34 -13.74 6.75
CA THR A 340 12.20 -13.54 7.94
C THR A 340 11.81 -14.45 9.10
N GLN A 341 10.53 -14.73 9.29
CA GLN A 341 10.02 -15.48 10.45
C GLN A 341 8.91 -16.46 10.03
N PRO A 342 9.01 -17.76 10.34
CA PRO A 342 7.97 -18.73 9.98
C PRO A 342 6.62 -18.42 10.65
N LEU A 343 5.56 -18.31 9.84
CA LEU A 343 4.18 -18.12 10.31
C LEU A 343 3.22 -18.86 9.37
N ALA A 344 2.43 -19.78 9.92
CA ALA A 344 1.33 -20.40 9.18
C ALA A 344 0.07 -19.55 9.32
N VAL A 345 -0.60 -19.28 8.19
CA VAL A 345 -1.88 -18.56 8.19
C VAL A 345 -2.93 -19.40 7.48
N ILE A 346 -4.01 -19.73 8.17
CA ILE A 346 -5.11 -20.53 7.65
C ILE A 346 -6.34 -19.63 7.50
N PRO A 347 -6.77 -19.32 6.27
CA PRO A 347 -8.02 -18.62 6.04
C PRO A 347 -9.22 -19.51 6.38
N TYR A 348 -10.25 -18.89 6.95
CA TYR A 348 -11.59 -19.47 7.09
C TYR A 348 -12.58 -18.56 6.39
N TYR A 349 -13.31 -19.08 5.41
CA TYR A 349 -14.26 -18.33 4.60
C TYR A 349 -15.70 -18.58 5.06
N ALA A 350 -16.44 -17.52 5.33
CA ALA A 350 -17.86 -17.63 5.69
C ALA A 350 -18.68 -18.23 4.53
N ARG A 351 -19.53 -19.20 4.86
CA ARG A 351 -20.49 -19.88 3.97
C ARG A 351 -21.84 -20.01 4.67
N ARG A 352 -22.88 -20.30 3.90
CA ARG A 352 -24.23 -20.58 4.45
C ARG A 352 -24.25 -21.75 5.43
N SER A 353 -23.34 -22.71 5.29
CA SER A 353 -23.25 -23.93 6.11
C SER A 353 -22.21 -23.83 7.23
N GLY A 354 -21.61 -22.66 7.46
CA GLY A 354 -20.53 -22.45 8.45
C GLY A 354 -19.27 -21.88 7.81
N TYR A 355 -18.10 -22.20 8.37
CA TYR A 355 -16.82 -21.73 7.86
C TYR A 355 -16.11 -22.82 7.07
N LEU A 356 -15.69 -22.49 5.86
CA LEU A 356 -14.85 -23.36 5.05
C LEU A 356 -13.39 -22.97 5.28
N GLN A 357 -12.59 -23.91 5.77
CA GLN A 357 -11.14 -23.75 5.86
C GLN A 357 -10.53 -23.70 4.45
N GLY A 358 -9.68 -22.72 4.19
CA GLY A 358 -8.88 -22.63 2.97
C GLY A 358 -7.49 -23.26 3.11
N ALA A 359 -6.65 -23.12 2.08
CA ALA A 359 -5.30 -23.68 2.14
C ALA A 359 -4.41 -22.89 3.11
N THR A 360 -3.56 -23.59 3.86
CA THR A 360 -2.55 -22.91 4.68
C THR A 360 -1.63 -22.10 3.77
N TRP A 361 -1.51 -20.82 4.06
CA TRP A 361 -0.52 -19.96 3.43
C TRP A 361 0.87 -20.31 3.94
N LEU A 362 1.77 -20.51 2.98
CA LEU A 362 3.22 -20.58 3.17
C LEU A 362 3.70 -21.83 3.93
N GLU A 363 2.83 -22.82 4.09
CA GLU A 363 3.17 -24.21 4.47
C GLU A 363 3.24 -25.07 3.19
N GLU A 364 4.28 -25.90 3.05
CA GLU A 364 4.33 -26.90 1.97
C GLU A 364 3.19 -27.91 2.15
N PRO A 365 2.47 -28.27 1.06
CA PRO A 365 1.33 -29.18 1.12
C PRO A 365 1.68 -30.60 1.59
#